data_AF-A0AAW2WTI1-F1
#
_entry.id   AF-A0AAW2WTI1-F1
#
_cell.length_a   1.000
_cell.length_b   1.000
_cell.length_c   1.000
_cell.angle_alpha   90.00
_cell.angle_beta   90.00
_cell.angle_gamma   90.00
#
_symmetry.space_group_name_H-M   'P 1'
#
loop_
_entity.id
_entity.type
_entity.pdbx_description
1 polymer ?
#
loop_
_entity_poly.entity_id
_entity_poly.type
_entity_poly.pdbx_seq_one_letter_code
_entity_poly.pdbx_strand_id
1 'polypeptide(L)'
;MPSSAKFLKEVLSNKRKWEEGETVKLNEECSAILQNKLPPKLNDPGNFSIPCTIGNTDFDKVLCDLGASVNLMLYSIFEKLGMHELTTTIIILQLADRSIKYPRGIVDDVLIKVGKFIIPVDFIVLDMEEDKNMPLILGRSFLATSRALIDVQKVTSLLELMMNM
;
A
#
# COMPACT_ATOMS: atom_id res chain seq x y z
N MET A 1 5.21 -2.03 -37.23
CA MET A 1 6.52 -1.72 -36.62
C MET A 1 7.31 -3.01 -36.48
N PRO A 2 8.64 -3.01 -36.70
CA PRO A 2 9.46 -4.18 -36.39
C PRO A 2 9.28 -4.57 -34.92
N SER A 3 9.35 -5.85 -34.58
CA SER A 3 9.39 -6.22 -33.16
C SER A 3 10.60 -5.55 -32.51
N SER A 4 10.40 -4.91 -31.36
CA SER A 4 11.42 -4.10 -30.66
C SER A 4 12.75 -4.86 -30.49
N ALA A 5 12.67 -6.18 -30.28
CA ALA A 5 13.83 -7.07 -30.18
C ALA A 5 14.66 -7.18 -31.46
N LYS A 6 14.04 -7.28 -32.65
CA LYS A 6 14.78 -7.33 -33.93
C LYS A 6 15.47 -6.00 -34.20
N PHE A 7 14.77 -4.90 -33.93
CA PHE A 7 15.29 -3.55 -34.11
C PHE A 7 16.49 -3.27 -33.19
N LEU A 8 16.37 -3.56 -31.89
CA LEU A 8 17.47 -3.42 -30.93
C LEU A 8 18.67 -4.28 -31.32
N LYS A 9 18.44 -5.52 -31.79
CA LYS A 9 19.52 -6.39 -32.25
C LYS A 9 20.25 -5.81 -33.46
N GLU A 10 19.54 -5.21 -34.42
CA GLU A 10 20.16 -4.54 -35.59
C GLU A 10 20.96 -3.30 -35.20
N VAL A 11 20.45 -2.49 -34.26
CA VAL A 11 21.13 -1.29 -33.73
C VAL A 11 22.40 -1.69 -32.99
N LEU A 12 22.31 -2.62 -32.04
CA LEU A 12 23.46 -3.09 -31.24
C LEU A 12 24.50 -3.83 -32.07
N SER A 13 24.10 -4.47 -33.17
CA SER A 13 25.03 -5.18 -34.07
C SER A 13 25.58 -4.32 -35.20
N ASN A 14 25.26 -3.02 -35.26
CA ASN A 14 25.67 -2.10 -36.32
C ASN A 14 25.37 -2.62 -37.75
N LYS A 15 24.33 -3.46 -37.90
CA LYS A 15 23.99 -4.08 -39.19
C LYS A 15 23.15 -3.19 -40.10
N ARG A 16 22.63 -2.08 -39.58
CA ARG A 16 21.84 -1.09 -40.31
C ARG A 16 22.71 0.08 -40.74
N LYS A 17 22.59 0.48 -42.01
CA LYS A 17 23.07 1.78 -42.50
C LYS A 17 21.96 2.80 -42.24
N TRP A 18 22.28 3.83 -41.49
CA TRP A 18 21.35 4.89 -41.12
C TRP A 18 21.46 6.03 -42.13
N GLU A 19 20.33 6.55 -42.59
CA GLU A 19 20.31 7.83 -43.31
C GLU A 19 20.43 8.98 -42.31
N GLU A 20 21.18 10.02 -42.69
CA GLU A 20 21.45 11.16 -41.82
C GLU A 20 20.13 11.90 -41.53
N GLY A 21 19.67 11.88 -40.27
CA GLY A 21 18.39 12.48 -39.84
C GLY A 21 17.24 11.50 -39.57
N GLU A 22 17.45 10.18 -39.71
CA GLU A 22 16.42 9.18 -39.41
C GLU A 22 16.09 9.14 -37.90
N THR A 23 14.85 9.50 -37.53
CA THR A 23 14.38 9.53 -36.14
C THR A 23 13.44 8.37 -35.85
N VAL A 24 13.77 7.52 -34.87
CA VAL A 24 12.94 6.38 -34.46
C VAL A 24 12.36 6.63 -33.08
N LYS A 25 11.04 6.44 -32.93
CA LYS A 25 10.35 6.55 -31.65
C LYS A 25 10.56 5.25 -30.85
N LEU A 26 11.24 5.35 -29.71
CA LEU A 26 11.51 4.23 -28.80
C LEU A 26 10.65 4.35 -27.55
N ASN A 27 10.37 3.21 -26.90
CA ASN A 27 9.88 3.24 -25.52
C ASN A 27 11.04 3.53 -24.54
N GLU A 28 10.71 3.92 -23.31
CA GLU A 28 11.70 4.32 -22.31
C GLU A 28 12.71 3.21 -22.01
N GLU A 29 12.27 1.95 -21.95
CA GLU A 29 13.15 0.79 -21.76
C GLU A 29 14.18 0.63 -22.88
N CYS A 30 13.77 0.69 -24.16
CA CYS A 30 14.67 0.58 -25.31
C CYS A 30 15.63 1.77 -25.38
N SER A 31 15.18 2.97 -25.02
CA SER A 31 16.02 4.16 -24.96
C SER A 31 17.07 4.05 -23.85
N ALA A 32 16.71 3.55 -22.67
CA ALA A 32 17.64 3.36 -21.57
C ALA A 32 18.75 2.36 -21.91
N ILE A 33 18.37 1.23 -22.55
CA ILE A 33 19.31 0.20 -23.03
C ILE A 33 20.29 0.80 -24.07
N LEU A 34 19.78 1.55 -25.06
CA LEU A 34 20.64 2.13 -26.10
C LEU A 34 21.51 3.27 -25.60
N GLN A 35 21.04 4.04 -24.62
CA GLN A 35 21.82 5.12 -24.00
C GLN A 35 22.79 4.60 -22.93
N ASN A 36 22.79 3.28 -22.62
CA ASN A 36 23.52 2.70 -21.48
C ASN A 36 23.31 3.48 -20.18
N LYS A 37 22.13 4.09 -20.00
CA LYS A 37 21.81 4.87 -18.80
C LYS A 37 21.09 3.97 -17.83
N LEU A 38 21.65 3.83 -16.63
CA LEU A 38 20.97 3.18 -15.52
C LEU A 38 19.72 4.00 -15.15
N PRO A 39 18.58 3.35 -14.85
CA PRO A 39 17.41 4.06 -14.36
C PRO A 39 17.76 4.80 -13.05
N PRO A 40 17.23 6.02 -12.84
CA PRO A 40 17.52 6.79 -11.65
C PRO A 40 16.97 6.09 -10.40
N LYS A 41 17.74 6.07 -9.32
CA LYS A 41 17.22 5.67 -8.01
C LYS A 41 16.20 6.72 -7.55
N LEU A 42 15.02 6.26 -7.15
CA LEU A 42 14.00 7.13 -6.54
C LEU A 42 14.23 7.16 -5.02
N ASN A 43 13.87 8.29 -4.40
CA ASN A 43 13.88 8.41 -2.96
C ASN A 43 12.72 7.62 -2.35
N ASP A 44 12.81 7.35 -1.05
CA ASP A 44 11.70 6.76 -0.30
C ASP A 44 10.50 7.73 -0.27
N PRO A 45 9.32 7.32 -0.75
CA PRO A 45 8.12 8.14 -0.70
C PRO A 45 7.54 8.29 0.71
N GLY A 46 8.02 7.53 1.70
CA GLY A 46 7.55 7.54 3.07
C GLY A 46 6.42 6.53 3.31
N ASN A 47 5.51 6.85 4.24
CA ASN A 47 4.40 5.96 4.58
C ASN A 47 3.22 6.10 3.61
N PHE A 48 2.49 5.00 3.43
CA PHE A 48 1.22 5.00 2.69
C PHE A 48 0.10 5.14 3.71
N SER A 49 -0.66 6.24 3.64
CA SER A 49 -1.81 6.44 4.48
C SER A 49 -3.03 6.86 3.68
N ILE A 50 -4.21 6.47 4.17
CA ILE A 50 -5.49 6.82 3.57
C ILE A 50 -6.39 7.45 4.63
N PRO A 51 -7.27 8.40 4.25
CA PRO A 51 -8.32 8.84 5.13
C PRO A 51 -9.41 7.78 5.23
N CYS A 52 -9.98 7.60 6.41
CA CYS A 52 -11.18 6.78 6.58
C CYS A 52 -12.09 7.36 7.67
N THR A 53 -13.34 6.89 7.69
CA THR A 53 -14.30 7.20 8.75
C THR A 53 -14.71 5.90 9.44
N ILE A 54 -14.76 5.90 10.77
CA ILE A 54 -15.32 4.80 11.57
C ILE A 54 -16.45 5.38 12.43
N GLY A 55 -17.67 4.89 12.22
CA GLY A 55 -18.87 5.51 12.80
C GLY A 55 -18.99 6.99 12.39
N ASN A 56 -18.90 7.89 13.37
CA ASN A 56 -18.94 9.34 13.17
C ASN A 56 -17.57 10.03 13.34
N THR A 57 -16.49 9.25 13.43
CA THR A 57 -15.14 9.79 13.62
C THR A 57 -14.33 9.66 12.35
N ASP A 58 -13.84 10.78 11.86
CA ASP A 58 -12.92 10.84 10.72
C ASP A 58 -11.46 10.69 11.18
N PHE A 59 -10.71 9.92 10.41
CA PHE A 59 -9.28 9.71 10.55
C PHE A 59 -8.59 10.17 9.27
N ASP A 60 -7.83 11.25 9.34
CA ASP A 60 -7.15 11.82 8.18
C ASP A 60 -6.07 10.90 7.60
N LYS A 61 -5.41 10.12 8.48
CA LYS A 61 -4.30 9.23 8.13
C LYS A 61 -4.40 7.92 8.89
N VAL A 62 -4.69 6.86 8.14
CA VAL A 62 -4.60 5.47 8.60
C VAL A 62 -3.49 4.78 7.82
N LEU A 63 -2.58 4.09 8.51
CA LEU A 63 -1.47 3.41 7.85
C LEU A 63 -1.96 2.23 7.03
N CYS A 64 -1.52 2.14 5.78
CA CYS A 64 -1.60 0.92 4.99
C CYS A 64 -0.24 0.22 5.03
N ASP A 65 -0.18 -0.94 5.68
CA ASP A 65 1.07 -1.66 5.88
C ASP A 65 1.02 -3.07 5.28
N LEU A 66 1.84 -3.30 4.24
CA LEU A 66 2.03 -4.63 3.65
C LEU A 66 2.87 -5.55 4.56
N GLY A 67 3.65 -5.01 5.49
CA GLY A 67 4.39 -5.75 6.50
C GLY A 67 3.50 -6.33 7.60
N ALA A 68 2.40 -5.66 7.92
CA ALA A 68 1.42 -6.14 8.88
C ALA A 68 0.54 -7.24 8.27
N SER A 69 0.40 -8.38 8.95
CA SER A 69 -0.50 -9.47 8.54
C SER A 69 -1.96 -9.22 8.91
N VAL A 70 -2.20 -8.36 9.91
CA VAL A 70 -3.49 -8.11 10.57
C VAL A 70 -3.73 -6.61 10.66
N ASN A 71 -4.98 -6.21 10.89
CA ASN A 71 -5.31 -4.81 11.18
C ASN A 71 -5.17 -4.56 12.68
N LEU A 72 -4.63 -3.40 13.05
CA LEU A 72 -4.41 -3.01 14.43
C LEU A 72 -5.18 -1.72 14.76
N MET A 73 -5.78 -1.70 15.94
CA MET A 73 -6.40 -0.51 16.52
C MET A 73 -5.81 -0.27 17.90
N LEU A 74 -5.42 0.97 18.20
CA LEU A 74 -5.06 1.32 19.57
C LEU A 74 -6.29 1.30 20.48
N TYR A 75 -6.11 0.82 21.72
CA TYR A 75 -7.17 0.73 22.72
C TYR A 75 -7.80 2.09 23.02
N SER A 76 -7.02 3.18 23.00
CA SER A 76 -7.57 4.53 23.18
C SER A 76 -8.53 4.95 22.05
N ILE A 77 -8.34 4.45 20.82
CA ILE A 77 -9.29 4.67 19.72
C ILE A 77 -10.55 3.84 19.93
N PHE A 78 -10.40 2.58 20.33
CA PHE A 78 -11.53 1.73 20.69
C PHE A 78 -12.42 2.42 21.75
N GLU A 79 -11.81 2.97 22.81
CA GLU A 79 -12.53 3.73 23.84
C GLU A 79 -13.15 5.03 23.29
N LYS A 80 -12.40 5.80 22.48
CA LYS A 80 -12.89 7.05 21.87
C LYS A 80 -14.09 6.82 20.95
N LEU A 81 -14.12 5.68 20.25
CA LEU A 81 -15.24 5.28 19.39
C LEU A 81 -16.45 4.78 20.19
N GLY A 82 -16.34 4.66 21.52
CA GLY A 82 -17.42 4.18 22.39
C GLY A 82 -17.75 2.71 22.16
N MET A 83 -16.77 1.91 21.71
CA MET A 83 -16.94 0.47 21.54
C MET A 83 -16.90 -0.21 22.92
N HIS A 84 -17.70 -1.26 23.09
CA HIS A 84 -17.92 -1.85 24.42
C HIS A 84 -17.48 -3.30 24.54
N GLU A 85 -17.39 -4.03 23.42
CA GLU A 85 -17.13 -5.46 23.43
C GLU A 85 -15.83 -5.76 22.70
N LEU A 86 -14.98 -6.54 23.37
CA LEU A 86 -13.80 -7.15 22.79
C LEU A 86 -13.92 -8.66 22.92
N THR A 87 -13.81 -9.34 21.79
CA THR A 87 -13.67 -10.79 21.76
C THR A 87 -12.32 -11.14 22.37
N THR A 88 -12.33 -11.97 23.43
CA THR A 88 -11.10 -12.44 24.06
C THR A 88 -10.30 -13.28 23.05
N THR A 89 -8.97 -13.08 23.02
CA THR A 89 -8.10 -13.78 22.09
C THR A 89 -6.87 -14.34 22.78
N ILE A 90 -6.37 -15.47 22.25
CA ILE A 90 -5.10 -16.09 22.66
C ILE A 90 -3.94 -15.68 21.73
N ILE A 91 -4.20 -14.78 20.77
CA ILE A 91 -3.19 -14.30 19.83
C ILE A 91 -2.11 -13.55 20.59
N ILE A 92 -0.86 -13.79 20.20
CA ILE A 92 0.32 -13.05 20.63
C ILE A 92 0.91 -12.40 19.40
N LEU A 93 1.18 -11.10 19.47
CA LEU A 93 1.76 -10.35 18.36
C LEU A 93 3.26 -10.18 18.55
N GLN A 94 4.01 -10.44 17.49
CA GLN A 94 5.41 -10.06 17.40
C GLN A 94 5.53 -8.89 16.42
N LEU A 95 6.03 -7.75 16.92
CA LEU A 95 6.24 -6.55 16.11
C LEU A 95 7.55 -6.64 15.32
N ALA A 96 7.77 -5.69 14.40
CA ALA A 96 8.96 -5.66 13.55
C ALA A 96 10.28 -5.50 14.34
N ASP A 97 10.22 -4.86 15.51
CA ASP A 97 11.33 -4.75 16.47
C ASP A 97 11.55 -6.03 17.30
N ARG A 98 10.79 -7.09 17.00
CA ARG A 98 10.75 -8.39 17.69
C ARG A 98 10.17 -8.34 19.10
N SER A 99 9.66 -7.19 19.53
CA SER A 99 8.91 -7.10 20.79
C SER A 99 7.64 -7.93 20.71
N ILE A 100 7.25 -8.49 21.85
CA ILE A 100 6.05 -9.30 21.99
C ILE A 100 4.98 -8.45 22.67
N LYS A 101 3.79 -8.39 22.07
CA LYS A 101 2.62 -7.67 22.59
C LYS A 101 1.45 -8.62 22.73
N TYR A 102 0.68 -8.40 23.79
CA TYR A 102 -0.55 -9.12 24.08
C TYR A 102 -1.72 -8.17 23.79
N PRO A 103 -2.56 -8.48 22.79
CA PRO A 103 -3.77 -7.71 22.54
C PRO A 103 -4.72 -7.69 23.74
N ARG A 104 -5.49 -6.62 23.85
CA ARG A 104 -6.67 -6.54 24.74
C ARG A 104 -7.79 -7.46 24.26
N GLY A 105 -7.90 -7.64 22.95
CA GLY A 105 -8.90 -8.47 22.31
C GLY A 105 -8.99 -8.20 20.81
N ILE A 106 -10.07 -8.70 20.21
CA ILE A 106 -10.43 -8.44 18.82
C ILE A 106 -11.77 -7.72 18.80
N VAL A 107 -11.93 -6.74 17.92
CA VAL A 107 -13.24 -6.19 17.56
C VAL A 107 -13.53 -6.60 16.12
N ASP A 108 -14.60 -7.38 15.94
CA ASP A 108 -14.98 -7.95 14.65
C ASP A 108 -15.95 -7.01 13.91
N ASP A 109 -15.95 -7.08 12.58
CA ASP A 109 -16.92 -6.41 11.69
C ASP A 109 -17.02 -4.87 11.86
N VAL A 110 -15.92 -4.19 12.20
CA VAL A 110 -15.90 -2.73 12.28
C VAL A 110 -16.06 -2.14 10.88
N LEU A 111 -17.16 -1.43 10.66
CA LEU A 111 -17.42 -0.77 9.38
C LEU A 111 -16.53 0.47 9.23
N ILE A 112 -15.58 0.40 8.30
CA ILE A 112 -14.77 1.53 7.90
C ILE A 112 -15.27 2.07 6.56
N LYS A 113 -15.34 3.39 6.43
CA LYS A 113 -15.65 4.07 5.18
C LYS A 113 -14.38 4.65 4.57
N VAL A 114 -14.08 4.27 3.33
CA VAL A 114 -12.96 4.81 2.54
C VAL A 114 -13.54 5.38 1.25
N GLY A 115 -13.49 6.71 1.12
CA GLY A 115 -14.18 7.42 0.04
C GLY A 115 -15.69 7.13 0.05
N LYS A 116 -16.19 6.42 -0.96
CA LYS A 116 -17.61 6.05 -1.09
C LYS A 116 -17.94 4.62 -0.63
N PHE A 117 -16.93 3.84 -0.27
CA PHE A 117 -17.09 2.41 0.03
C PHE A 117 -17.11 2.19 1.53
N ILE A 118 -17.89 1.20 1.96
CA ILE A 118 -17.95 0.74 3.34
C ILE A 118 -17.50 -0.72 3.35
N ILE A 119 -16.51 -1.03 4.19
CA ILE A 119 -15.89 -2.34 4.26
C ILE A 119 -15.88 -2.78 5.73
N PRO A 120 -16.38 -3.99 6.06
CA PRO A 120 -16.21 -4.54 7.40
C PRO A 120 -14.76 -4.99 7.61
N VAL A 121 -14.22 -4.70 8.79
CA VAL A 121 -12.82 -4.95 9.12
C VAL A 121 -12.70 -5.43 10.56
N ASP A 122 -12.03 -6.57 10.75
CA ASP A 122 -11.66 -7.04 12.07
C ASP A 122 -10.35 -6.37 12.50
N PHE A 123 -10.33 -5.85 13.73
CA PHE A 123 -9.15 -5.24 14.33
C PHE A 123 -8.69 -6.00 15.57
N ILE A 124 -7.39 -6.23 15.65
CA ILE A 124 -6.75 -6.60 16.91
C ILE A 124 -6.48 -5.32 17.70
N VAL A 125 -6.99 -5.26 18.93
CA VAL A 125 -6.89 -4.07 19.78
C VAL A 125 -5.68 -4.18 20.70
N LEU A 126 -4.76 -3.21 20.61
CA LEU A 126 -3.53 -3.17 21.40
C LEU A 126 -3.51 -1.97 22.35
N ASP A 127 -2.99 -2.18 23.56
CA ASP A 127 -2.71 -1.10 24.50
C ASP A 127 -1.21 -0.74 24.43
N MET A 128 -0.91 0.40 23.81
CA MET A 128 0.43 0.93 23.61
C MET A 128 0.40 2.45 23.76
N GLU A 129 1.56 3.05 24.03
CA GLU A 129 1.67 4.51 24.04
C GLU A 129 1.20 5.08 22.70
N GLU A 130 0.37 6.11 22.77
CA GLU A 130 -0.17 6.75 21.57
C GLU A 130 0.97 7.40 20.77
N ASP A 131 1.28 6.83 19.61
CA ASP A 131 1.80 7.65 18.54
C ASP A 131 0.63 8.46 17.97
N LYS A 132 0.63 9.76 18.28
CA LYS A 132 -0.38 10.72 17.83
C LYS A 132 -0.55 10.74 16.31
N ASN A 133 0.41 10.20 15.56
CA ASN A 133 0.41 10.28 14.11
C ASN A 133 -0.31 9.11 13.41
N MET A 134 -0.39 7.91 14.00
CA MET A 134 -1.00 6.73 13.36
C MET A 134 -1.60 5.73 14.38
N PRO A 135 -2.83 5.97 14.83
CA PRO A 135 -3.46 5.12 15.83
C PRO A 135 -4.18 3.88 15.24
N LEU A 136 -4.20 3.75 13.91
CA LEU A 136 -4.83 2.66 13.15
C LEU A 136 -3.87 2.15 12.07
N ILE A 137 -3.79 0.83 11.93
CA ILE A 137 -3.01 0.14 10.89
C ILE A 137 -3.93 -0.83 10.14
N LEU A 138 -3.99 -0.69 8.82
CA LEU A 138 -4.64 -1.60 7.90
C LEU A 138 -3.56 -2.49 7.28
N GLY A 139 -3.58 -3.75 7.69
CA GLY A 139 -2.61 -4.74 7.24
C GLY A 139 -3.01 -5.39 5.92
N ARG A 140 -2.28 -6.45 5.56
CA ARG A 140 -2.56 -7.26 4.37
C ARG A 140 -3.96 -7.87 4.36
N SER A 141 -4.56 -8.18 5.51
CA SER A 141 -5.94 -8.69 5.59
C SER A 141 -6.93 -7.70 4.95
N PHE A 142 -6.88 -6.43 5.35
CA PHE A 142 -7.70 -5.39 4.74
C PHE A 142 -7.33 -5.17 3.27
N LEU A 143 -6.03 -4.98 2.99
CA LEU A 143 -5.56 -4.64 1.65
C LEU A 143 -5.91 -5.73 0.61
N ALA A 144 -5.89 -7.00 1.01
CA ALA A 144 -6.33 -8.10 0.16
C ALA A 144 -7.85 -8.07 -0.04
N THR A 145 -8.62 -7.85 1.03
CA THR A 145 -10.09 -7.76 0.98
C THR A 145 -10.56 -6.62 0.09
N SER A 146 -9.92 -5.45 0.21
CA SER A 146 -10.22 -4.26 -0.60
C SER A 146 -9.62 -4.30 -2.00
N ARG A 147 -8.82 -5.33 -2.33
CA ARG A 147 -8.03 -5.43 -3.58
C ARG A 147 -7.18 -4.18 -3.85
N ALA A 148 -6.51 -3.69 -2.81
CA ALA A 148 -5.73 -2.46 -2.90
C ALA A 148 -4.61 -2.55 -3.95
N LEU A 149 -4.47 -1.51 -4.76
CA LEU A 149 -3.32 -1.28 -5.62
C LEU A 149 -2.46 -0.16 -5.01
N ILE A 150 -1.17 -0.39 -4.89
CA ILE A 150 -0.24 0.59 -4.31
C ILE A 150 0.78 0.97 -5.37
N ASP A 151 0.63 2.19 -5.91
CA ASP A 151 1.60 2.79 -6.83
C ASP A 151 2.65 3.55 -6.01
N VAL A 152 3.78 2.88 -5.78
CA VAL A 152 4.89 3.42 -4.99
C VAL A 152 5.54 4.64 -5.67
N GLN A 153 5.53 4.69 -7.01
CA GLN A 153 6.19 5.75 -7.77
C GLN A 153 5.46 7.09 -7.66
N LYS A 154 4.12 7.07 -7.61
CA LYS A 154 3.29 8.28 -7.55
C LYS A 154 2.97 8.75 -6.14
N VAL A 155 3.46 8.06 -5.10
CA VAL A 155 3.13 8.33 -3.69
C VAL A 155 1.61 8.47 -3.49
N THR A 156 0.86 7.64 -4.22
CA THR A 156 -0.59 7.62 -4.15
C THR A 156 -1.00 6.18 -4.00
N SER A 157 -1.62 5.87 -2.87
CA SER A 157 -2.45 4.68 -2.77
C SER A 157 -3.66 4.93 -3.67
N LEU A 158 -3.55 4.57 -4.94
CA LEU A 158 -4.73 4.31 -5.75
C LEU A 158 -5.37 3.05 -5.18
N LEU A 159 -6.14 3.20 -4.10
CA LEU A 159 -7.25 2.30 -3.85
C LEU A 159 -8.23 2.49 -5.02
N GLU A 160 -7.88 1.91 -6.18
CA GLU A 160 -8.84 1.42 -7.13
C GLU A 160 -9.58 0.30 -6.41
N LEU A 161 -10.54 0.71 -5.58
CA LEU A 161 -11.56 -0.16 -5.02
C LEU A 161 -12.38 -0.64 -6.23
N MET A 162 -11.85 -1.66 -6.90
CA MET A 162 -12.56 -2.45 -7.90
C MET A 162 -13.57 -3.35 -7.16
N MET A 163 -14.48 -2.72 -6.42
CA MET A 163 -15.65 -3.37 -5.87
C MET A 163 -16.72 -3.39 -6.96
N ASN A 164 -16.49 -4.19 -8.01
CA ASN A 164 -17.61 -4.80 -8.72
C ASN A 164 -18.04 -6.01 -7.87
N MET A 165 -18.92 -5.77 -6.91
CA MET A 165 -19.86 -6.80 -6.43
C MET A 165 -21.24 -6.41 -6.91
#